data_AF-A0A2V5XKD3-F1
#
_entry.id   AF-A0A2V5XKD3-F1
#
_cell.length_a   1.000
_cell.length_b   1.000
_cell.length_c   1.000
_cell.angle_alpha   90.00
_cell.angle_beta   90.00
_cell.angle_gamma   90.00
#
_symmetry.space_group_name_H-M   'P 1'
#
loop_
_entity.id
_entity.type
_entity.pdbx_description
1 polymer ?
#
loop_
_entity_poly.entity_id
_entity_poly.type
_entity_poly.pdbx_seq_one_letter_code
_entity_poly.pdbx_strand_id
1 'polypeptide(L)'
;IFLHTLQYLRTGELPPEPAFEERVRVMCRHLDLMVEMFGEEHGCRMFRKVAPWYAKRFGPANIFNKRMVTISSKAEFHKILGDYLDWRKQFLDENGELRPHYRPPPMVASFMEEPGVTQRGQIPVPKGPVEVW
;
A
#
# COMPACT_ATOMS: atom_id res chain seq x y z
N ILE A 1 -1.79 6.50 10.33
CA ILE A 1 -1.05 6.00 11.51
C ILE A 1 -1.08 7.04 12.62
N PHE A 2 -0.36 8.16 12.54
CA PHE A 2 -0.28 9.13 13.64
C PHE A 2 -1.65 9.61 14.20
N LEU A 3 -2.58 9.99 13.31
CA LEU A 3 -3.93 10.38 13.73
C LEU A 3 -4.67 9.23 14.45
N HIS A 4 -4.58 8.01 13.94
CA HIS A 4 -5.24 6.84 14.53
C HIS A 4 -4.64 6.48 15.89
N THR A 5 -3.31 6.54 16.00
CA THR A 5 -2.61 6.33 17.27
C THR A 5 -3.04 7.36 18.30
N LEU A 6 -3.11 8.63 17.93
CA LEU A 6 -3.58 9.69 18.83
C LEU A 6 -5.04 9.47 19.27
N GLN A 7 -5.93 9.10 18.34
CA GLN A 7 -7.34 8.80 18.65
C GLN A 7 -7.46 7.60 19.60
N TYR A 8 -6.75 6.52 19.31
CA TYR A 8 -6.73 5.32 20.15
C TYR A 8 -6.21 5.62 21.55
N LEU A 9 -5.09 6.37 21.67
CA LEU A 9 -4.54 6.76 22.96
C LEU A 9 -5.49 7.66 23.78
N ARG A 10 -6.38 8.40 23.12
CA ARG A 10 -7.36 9.30 23.79
C ARG A 10 -8.66 8.62 24.17
N THR A 11 -9.14 7.70 23.33
CA THR A 11 -10.51 7.14 23.43
C THR A 11 -10.52 5.66 23.80
N GLY A 12 -9.40 4.94 23.63
CA GLY A 12 -9.36 3.49 23.66
C GLY A 12 -9.95 2.81 22.43
N GLU A 13 -10.49 3.57 21.47
CA GLU A 13 -11.16 3.04 20.28
C GLU A 13 -10.23 3.09 19.07
N LEU A 14 -10.09 1.95 18.38
CA LEU A 14 -9.30 1.89 17.15
C LEU A 14 -10.17 2.38 15.99
N PRO A 15 -9.85 3.53 15.36
CA PRO A 15 -10.62 4.00 14.21
C PRO A 15 -10.50 3.04 13.02
N PRO A 16 -11.53 2.99 12.16
CA PRO A 16 -11.52 2.15 10.96
C PRO A 16 -10.37 2.57 10.03
N GLU A 17 -9.93 1.65 9.17
CA GLU A 17 -8.88 1.97 8.21
C GLU A 17 -9.29 3.10 7.26
N PRO A 18 -8.32 3.95 6.82
CA PRO A 18 -8.62 5.00 5.85
C PRO A 18 -9.17 4.42 4.55
N ALA A 19 -10.22 5.07 4.04
CA ALA A 19 -10.83 4.77 2.76
C ALA A 19 -9.82 4.89 1.60
N PHE A 20 -10.14 4.28 0.47
CA PHE A 20 -9.28 4.28 -0.70
C PHE A 20 -9.01 5.71 -1.20
N GLU A 21 -10.06 6.53 -1.23
CA GLU A 21 -10.06 7.92 -1.69
C GLU A 21 -9.12 8.78 -0.84
N GLU A 22 -9.12 8.56 0.48
CA GLU A 22 -8.25 9.28 1.40
C GLU A 22 -6.77 8.93 1.15
N ARG A 23 -6.48 7.66 0.86
CA ARG A 23 -5.11 7.23 0.53
C ARG A 23 -4.64 7.84 -0.78
N VAL A 24 -5.50 7.89 -1.80
CA VAL A 24 -5.20 8.54 -3.08
C VAL A 24 -4.97 10.04 -2.88
N ARG A 25 -5.82 10.71 -2.10
CA ARG A 25 -5.67 12.14 -1.79
C ARG A 25 -4.34 12.45 -1.12
N VAL A 26 -3.96 11.69 -0.09
CA VAL A 26 -2.67 11.87 0.61
C VAL A 26 -1.50 11.55 -0.31
N MET A 27 -1.60 10.52 -1.16
CA MET A 27 -0.58 10.17 -2.14
C MET A 27 -0.36 11.30 -3.16
N CYS A 28 -1.43 11.86 -3.73
CA CYS A 28 -1.35 13.00 -4.65
C CYS A 28 -0.73 14.22 -3.97
N ARG A 29 -1.18 14.55 -2.75
CA ARG A 29 -0.62 15.67 -1.99
C ARG A 29 0.87 15.49 -1.71
N HIS A 30 1.32 14.27 -1.44
CA HIS A 30 2.73 13.99 -1.24
C HIS A 30 3.54 14.24 -2.52
N LEU A 31 3.07 13.80 -3.69
CA LEU A 31 3.74 14.14 -4.94
C LEU A 31 3.79 15.66 -5.18
N ASP A 32 2.69 16.38 -4.94
CA ASP A 32 2.67 17.84 -5.09
C ASP A 32 3.76 18.52 -4.26
N LEU A 33 3.90 18.12 -2.99
CA LEU A 33 4.92 18.66 -2.09
C LEU A 33 6.34 18.30 -2.53
N MET A 34 6.54 17.09 -3.06
CA MET A 34 7.84 16.67 -3.60
C MET A 34 8.23 17.51 -4.82
N VAL A 35 7.27 17.80 -5.70
CA VAL A 35 7.50 18.63 -6.89
C VAL A 35 7.73 20.09 -6.52
N GLU A 36 6.97 20.62 -5.55
CA GLU A 36 7.15 21.97 -5.04
C GLU A 36 8.54 22.17 -4.44
N MET A 37 9.04 21.19 -3.69
CA MET A 37 10.32 21.29 -2.98
C MET A 37 11.54 21.00 -3.86
N PHE A 38 11.45 19.99 -4.73
CA PHE A 38 12.62 19.45 -5.44
C PHE A 38 12.58 19.69 -6.95
N GLY A 39 11.52 20.32 -7.47
CA GLY A 39 11.25 20.38 -8.90
C GLY A 39 10.63 19.07 -9.42
N GLU A 40 10.03 19.15 -10.61
CA GLU A 40 9.17 18.07 -11.12
C GLU A 40 9.93 16.76 -11.35
N GLU A 41 10.99 16.77 -12.16
CA GLU A 41 11.73 15.57 -12.51
C GLU A 41 12.34 14.88 -11.27
N HIS A 42 12.99 15.65 -10.39
CA HIS A 42 13.63 15.11 -9.19
C HIS A 42 12.59 14.67 -8.15
N GLY A 43 11.54 15.46 -7.95
CA GLY A 43 10.41 15.13 -7.07
C GLY A 43 9.74 13.83 -7.49
N CYS A 44 9.45 13.64 -8.78
CA CYS A 44 8.95 12.38 -9.33
C CYS A 44 9.93 11.23 -9.10
N ARG A 45 11.22 11.42 -9.37
CA ARG A 45 12.25 10.38 -9.18
C ARG A 45 12.35 9.91 -7.72
N MET A 46 12.29 10.82 -6.76
CA MET A 46 12.25 10.48 -5.33
C MET A 46 10.94 9.79 -4.95
N PHE A 47 9.80 10.27 -5.49
CA PHE A 47 8.48 9.73 -5.20
C PHE A 47 8.32 8.26 -5.60
N ARG A 48 9.04 7.79 -6.64
CA ARG A 48 9.08 6.37 -7.05
C ARG A 48 9.36 5.39 -5.90
N LYS A 49 10.12 5.83 -4.88
CA LYS A 49 10.45 5.00 -3.70
C LYS A 49 9.27 4.79 -2.76
N VAL A 50 8.43 5.81 -2.59
CA VAL A 50 7.35 5.84 -1.60
C VAL A 50 6.00 5.48 -2.19
N ALA A 51 5.79 5.68 -3.49
CA ALA A 51 4.50 5.44 -4.15
C ALA A 51 3.97 4.00 -3.98
N PRO A 52 4.79 2.93 -4.10
CA PRO A 52 4.30 1.56 -3.90
C PRO A 52 3.78 1.28 -2.50
N TRP A 53 4.19 2.06 -1.49
CA TRP A 53 3.72 1.88 -0.11
C TRP A 53 2.27 2.32 0.07
N TYR A 54 1.82 3.35 -0.66
CA TYR A 54 0.40 3.73 -0.69
C TYR A 54 -0.46 2.63 -1.33
N ALA A 55 0.06 2.02 -2.41
CA ALA A 55 -0.65 1.00 -3.18
C ALA A 55 -0.83 -0.34 -2.43
N LYS A 56 -0.14 -0.56 -1.31
CA LYS A 56 -0.21 -1.80 -0.52
C LYS A 56 -1.64 -2.16 -0.08
N ARG A 57 -2.52 -1.16 0.09
CA ARG A 57 -3.93 -1.35 0.49
C ARG A 57 -4.94 -1.11 -0.64
N PHE A 58 -4.51 -0.98 -1.90
CA PHE A 58 -5.43 -0.68 -3.00
C PHE A 58 -6.13 -1.93 -3.59
N GLY A 59 -5.70 -3.13 -3.17
CA GLY A 59 -6.07 -4.40 -3.81
C GLY A 59 -5.04 -4.79 -4.87
N PRO A 60 -5.44 -5.41 -5.99
CA PRO A 60 -4.56 -5.61 -7.13
C PRO A 60 -3.95 -4.27 -7.57
N ALA A 61 -2.62 -4.18 -7.54
CA ALA A 61 -1.90 -2.93 -7.85
C ALA A 61 -0.55 -3.16 -8.57
N ASN A 62 -0.29 -4.37 -9.07
CA ASN A 62 0.98 -4.69 -9.75
C ASN A 62 1.20 -3.81 -10.99
N ILE A 63 0.17 -3.63 -11.82
CA ILE A 63 0.22 -2.79 -13.03
C ILE A 63 0.51 -1.33 -12.65
N PHE A 64 -0.14 -0.82 -11.61
CA PHE A 64 0.11 0.52 -11.07
C PHE A 64 1.56 0.65 -10.61
N ASN A 65 2.04 -0.24 -9.75
CA ASN A 65 3.39 -0.19 -9.20
C ASN A 65 4.47 -0.25 -10.30
N LYS A 66 4.31 -1.12 -11.31
CA LYS A 66 5.26 -1.24 -12.43
C LYS A 66 5.40 0.06 -13.22
N ARG A 67 4.30 0.78 -13.42
CA ARG A 67 4.32 2.08 -14.13
C ARG A 67 4.76 3.21 -13.21
N MET A 68 4.42 3.13 -11.93
CA MET A 68 4.70 4.18 -10.96
C MET A 68 6.20 4.35 -10.68
N VAL A 69 6.97 3.26 -10.77
CA VAL A 69 8.44 3.33 -10.59
C VAL A 69 9.19 3.98 -11.75
N THR A 70 8.50 4.35 -12.84
CA THR A 70 9.12 5.01 -14.01
C THR A 70 8.76 6.48 -14.16
N ILE A 71 7.85 7.02 -13.33
CA ILE A 71 7.30 8.36 -13.54
C ILE A 71 8.35 9.47 -13.59
N SER A 72 8.17 10.43 -14.49
CA SER A 72 9.07 11.58 -14.68
C SER A 72 8.35 12.93 -14.61
N SER A 73 7.02 12.94 -14.62
CA SER A 73 6.20 14.16 -14.53
C SER A 73 4.91 13.93 -13.74
N LYS A 74 4.28 15.03 -13.29
CA LYS A 74 2.95 15.02 -12.68
C LYS A 74 1.89 14.56 -13.67
N ALA A 75 1.99 14.98 -14.92
CA ALA A 75 1.05 14.58 -15.98
C ALA A 75 1.06 13.06 -16.17
N GLU A 76 2.25 12.45 -16.23
CA GLU A 76 2.40 11.00 -16.32
C GLU A 76 1.83 10.28 -15.09
N PHE A 77 2.10 10.81 -13.88
CA PHE A 77 1.52 10.30 -12.65
C PHE A 77 -0.01 10.29 -12.69
N HIS A 78 -0.64 11.42 -13.04
CA HIS A 78 -2.10 11.52 -13.08
C HIS A 78 -2.70 10.60 -14.15
N LYS A 79 -2.03 10.45 -15.30
CA LYS A 79 -2.43 9.49 -16.33
C LYS A 79 -2.39 8.06 -15.80
N ILE A 80 -1.29 7.64 -15.16
CA ILE A 80 -1.16 6.29 -14.57
C ILE A 80 -2.22 6.06 -13.50
N LEU A 81 -2.48 7.06 -12.67
CA LEU A 81 -3.50 6.99 -11.62
C LEU A 81 -4.90 6.83 -12.24
N GLY A 82 -5.25 7.63 -13.25
CA GLY A 82 -6.52 7.50 -13.97
C GLY A 82 -6.69 6.13 -14.61
N ASP A 83 -5.68 5.69 -15.39
CA ASP A 83 -5.66 4.36 -16.02
C ASP A 83 -5.85 3.24 -14.98
N TYR A 84 -5.24 3.40 -13.79
CA TYR A 84 -5.39 2.45 -12.69
C TYR A 84 -6.79 2.46 -12.08
N LEU A 85 -7.37 3.64 -11.85
CA LEU A 85 -8.72 3.77 -11.29
C LEU A 85 -9.76 3.11 -12.19
N ASP A 86 -9.64 3.30 -13.51
CA ASP A 86 -10.51 2.64 -14.48
C ASP A 86 -10.33 1.12 -14.48
N TRP A 87 -9.09 0.64 -14.54
CA TRP A 87 -8.80 -0.79 -14.45
C TRP A 87 -9.25 -1.42 -13.12
N ARG A 88 -9.18 -0.66 -12.02
CA ARG A 88 -9.56 -1.12 -10.68
C ARG A 88 -11.07 -1.41 -10.55
N LYS A 89 -11.93 -0.76 -11.36
CA LYS A 89 -13.40 -0.90 -11.29
C LYS A 89 -13.88 -2.35 -11.34
N GLN A 90 -13.19 -3.22 -12.09
CA GLN A 90 -13.55 -4.64 -12.20
C GLN A 90 -13.45 -5.42 -10.87
N PHE A 91 -12.67 -4.93 -9.91
CA PHE A 91 -12.50 -5.55 -8.60
C PHE A 91 -13.46 -5.02 -7.55
N LEU A 92 -14.31 -4.06 -7.92
CA LEU A 92 -15.23 -3.39 -7.01
C LEU A 92 -16.60 -4.08 -7.00
N ASP A 93 -17.30 -3.91 -5.89
CA ASP A 93 -18.71 -4.19 -5.74
C ASP A 93 -19.57 -2.95 -6.08
N GLU A 94 -20.88 -3.07 -5.88
CA GLU A 94 -21.87 -2.02 -6.18
C GLU A 94 -21.69 -0.76 -5.31
N ASN A 95 -21.02 -0.89 -4.16
CA ASN A 95 -20.74 0.20 -3.24
C ASN A 95 -19.37 0.86 -3.50
N GLY A 96 -18.61 0.38 -4.49
CA GLY A 96 -17.26 0.87 -4.79
C GLY A 96 -16.17 0.30 -3.88
N GLU A 97 -16.49 -0.67 -3.03
CA GLU A 97 -15.50 -1.36 -2.20
C GLU A 97 -14.87 -2.54 -2.95
N LEU A 98 -13.68 -2.97 -2.54
CA LEU A 98 -13.08 -4.19 -3.10
C LEU A 98 -13.95 -5.40 -2.77
N ARG A 99 -14.17 -6.29 -3.74
CA ARG A 99 -14.79 -7.59 -3.47
C ARG A 99 -13.95 -8.38 -2.45
N PRO A 100 -14.55 -9.23 -1.61
CA PRO A 100 -13.86 -9.90 -0.50
C PRO A 100 -12.54 -10.60 -0.88
N HIS A 101 -12.50 -11.28 -2.03
CA HIS A 101 -11.32 -11.99 -2.52
C HIS A 101 -10.12 -11.08 -2.86
N TYR A 102 -10.36 -9.79 -3.13
CA TYR A 102 -9.33 -8.82 -3.47
C TYR A 102 -8.96 -7.90 -2.30
N ARG A 103 -9.61 -8.05 -1.15
CA ARG A 103 -9.31 -7.25 0.05
C ARG A 103 -7.98 -7.72 0.65
N PRO A 104 -7.07 -6.79 0.99
CA PRO A 104 -5.86 -7.15 1.71
C PRO A 104 -6.20 -7.61 3.14
N PRO A 105 -5.44 -8.57 3.72
CA PRO A 105 -5.71 -9.09 5.04
C PRO A 105 -5.58 -8.00 6.11
N PRO A 106 -6.26 -8.10 7.27
CA PRO A 106 -6.10 -7.14 8.37
C PRO A 106 -4.63 -6.96 8.75
N MET A 107 -4.22 -5.75 9.13
CA MET A 107 -2.87 -5.50 9.62
C MET A 107 -2.75 -6.01 11.07
N VAL A 108 -2.37 -7.27 11.21
CA VAL A 108 -2.08 -7.91 12.50
C VAL A 108 -0.56 -7.86 12.73
N ALA A 109 -0.15 -7.69 13.98
CA ALA A 109 1.27 -7.75 14.32
C ALA A 109 1.78 -9.18 14.11
N SER A 110 3.01 -9.35 13.63
CA SER A 110 3.57 -10.66 13.25
C SER A 110 3.65 -11.69 14.39
N PHE A 111 3.53 -11.25 15.64
CA PHE A 111 3.52 -12.10 16.84
C PHE A 111 2.09 -12.37 17.36
N MET A 112 1.07 -11.74 16.79
CA MET A 112 -0.33 -11.99 17.11
C MET A 112 -0.92 -12.99 16.11
N GLU A 113 -1.93 -13.75 16.54
CA GLU A 113 -2.56 -14.75 15.67
C GLU A 113 -3.28 -14.07 14.51
N GLU A 114 -2.87 -14.42 13.28
CA GLU A 114 -3.62 -14.07 12.08
C GLU A 114 -4.78 -15.06 11.89
N PRO A 115 -6.04 -14.60 11.88
CA PRO A 115 -7.17 -15.49 11.66
C PRO A 115 -7.09 -16.14 10.27
N GLY A 116 -7.05 -17.47 10.24
CA GLY A 116 -7.06 -18.27 9.00
C GLY A 116 -5.67 -18.67 8.45
N VAL A 117 -4.58 -18.36 9.16
CA VAL A 117 -3.22 -18.79 8.77
C VAL A 117 -2.74 -19.94 9.65
N THR A 118 -2.37 -21.07 9.05
CA THR A 118 -1.82 -22.23 9.77
C THR A 118 -0.45 -21.88 10.36
N GLN A 119 -0.35 -21.81 11.69
CA GLN A 119 0.93 -21.63 12.36
C GLN A 119 1.78 -22.90 12.20
N ARG A 120 2.97 -22.75 11.62
CA ARG A 120 3.96 -23.84 11.58
C ARG A 120 4.61 -23.93 12.95
N GLY A 121 4.43 -25.04 13.65
CA GLY A 121 4.98 -25.26 15.00
C GLY A 121 6.52 -25.36 15.08
N GLN A 122 7.22 -25.41 13.95
CA GLN A 122 8.68 -25.44 13.91
C GLN A 122 9.21 -24.69 12.67
N ILE A 123 10.26 -23.89 12.88
CA ILE A 123 11.00 -23.24 11.79
C ILE A 123 11.74 -24.34 11.00
N PRO A 124 11.55 -24.46 9.68
CA PRO A 124 12.28 -25.45 8.89
C PRO A 124 13.77 -25.10 8.89
N VAL A 125 14.58 -25.91 9.55
CA VAL A 125 16.04 -25.82 9.48
C VAL A 125 16.52 -26.67 8.30
N PRO A 126 17.34 -26.13 7.37
CA PRO A 126 17.93 -26.93 6.31
C PRO A 126 18.68 -28.13 6.90
N LYS A 127 18.28 -29.34 6.55
CA LYS A 127 19.00 -30.57 6.94
C LYS A 127 20.05 -30.87 5.88
N GLY A 128 21.24 -30.29 6.03
CA GLY A 128 22.42 -30.56 5.18
C GLY A 128 23.62 -30.97 6.04
N PRO A 129 24.61 -31.68 5.48
CA PRO A 129 25.83 -32.04 6.21
C PRO A 129 26.54 -30.76 6.69
N VAL A 130 26.74 -30.63 8.00
CA VAL A 130 27.46 -29.51 8.63
C VAL A 130 28.98 -29.76 8.60
N GLU A 131 29.41 -30.97 8.21
CA GLU A 131 30.79 -31.46 8.19
C GLU A 131 31.70 -30.80 7.12
N VAL A 132 31.20 -29.83 6.36
CA VAL A 132 31.95 -29.22 5.22
C VAL A 132 32.06 -27.68 5.35
N TRP A 133 31.88 -27.14 6.55
CA TRP A 133 32.12 -25.72 6.85
C TRP A 133 33.51 -25.49 7.41
#